data_AF-A0A822D2M7-F1
#
_entry.id   AF-A0A822D2M7-F1
#
_cell.length_a   1.000
_cell.length_b   1.000
_cell.length_c   1.000
_cell.angle_alpha   90.00
_cell.angle_beta   90.00
_cell.angle_gamma   90.00
#
_symmetry.space_group_name_H-M   'P 1'
#
loop_
_entity.id
_entity.type
_entity.pdbx_description
1 polymer ?
#
loop_
_entity_poly.entity_id
_entity_poly.type
_entity_poly.pdbx_seq_one_letter_code
_entity_poly.pdbx_strand_id
1 'polypeptide(L)'
;YIQLSIERKRLADYYRKAYKKNSFYVDTVRAFRDRRYEYKGLHKQWEKNLATAVKKKDDPNEVKRCNNLIIIYDSLQLAYKCILNSFYGYVIRRGSRWHRMEMRGIVCTTGSTIIKRTRELVEEIGRPLKFDT
;
A
#
# COMPACT_ATOMS: atom_id res chain seq x y z
N TYR A 1 18.90 3.40 -28.64
CA TYR A 1 18.62 4.25 -27.47
C TYR A 1 17.54 5.30 -27.72
N ILE A 2 17.59 6.06 -28.82
CA ILE A 2 16.59 7.12 -29.15
C ILE A 2 15.18 6.55 -29.40
N GLN A 3 15.06 5.44 -30.15
CA GLN A 3 13.76 4.80 -30.42
C GLN A 3 13.04 4.34 -29.13
N LEU A 4 13.80 3.73 -28.20
CA LEU A 4 13.30 3.22 -26.91
C LEU A 4 12.86 4.35 -25.97
N SER A 5 13.53 5.50 -26.00
CA SER A 5 13.13 6.66 -25.18
C SER A 5 11.87 7.33 -25.72
N ILE A 6 11.70 7.36 -27.05
CA ILE A 6 10.50 7.85 -27.72
C ILE A 6 9.29 6.95 -27.44
N GLU A 7 9.47 5.63 -27.53
CA GLU A 7 8.43 4.65 -27.19
C GLU A 7 8.01 4.75 -25.72
N ARG A 8 8.97 4.88 -24.79
CA ARG A 8 8.67 5.11 -23.37
C ARG A 8 7.86 6.39 -23.13
N LYS A 9 8.22 7.49 -23.80
CA LYS A 9 7.45 8.75 -23.72
C LYS A 9 6.04 8.60 -24.30
N ARG A 10 5.90 7.98 -25.48
CA ARG A 10 4.59 7.71 -26.10
C ARG A 10 3.69 6.85 -25.21
N LEU A 11 4.26 5.81 -24.62
CA LEU A 11 3.55 4.92 -23.72
C LEU A 11 3.12 5.67 -22.43
N ALA A 12 4.01 6.49 -21.85
CA ALA A 12 3.68 7.33 -20.70
C ALA A 12 2.58 8.35 -21.02
N ASP A 13 2.62 9.00 -22.18
CA ASP A 13 1.61 9.96 -22.62
C ASP A 13 0.27 9.30 -22.95
N TYR A 14 0.30 8.08 -23.53
CA TYR A 14 -0.88 7.26 -23.75
C TYR A 14 -1.55 6.91 -22.42
N TYR A 15 -0.79 6.42 -21.44
CA TYR A 15 -1.31 6.14 -20.12
C TYR A 15 -1.83 7.40 -19.44
N ARG A 16 -1.10 8.52 -19.50
CA ARG A 16 -1.54 9.81 -18.95
C ARG A 16 -2.88 10.28 -19.54
N LYS A 17 -3.10 10.08 -20.85
CA LYS A 17 -4.38 10.37 -21.53
C LYS A 17 -5.47 9.37 -21.17
N ALA A 18 -5.16 8.08 -21.06
CA ALA A 18 -6.11 7.02 -20.68
C ALA A 18 -6.60 7.20 -19.23
N TYR A 19 -5.70 7.52 -18.31
CA TYR A 19 -6.04 7.82 -16.90
C TYR A 19 -6.81 9.14 -16.73
N LYS A 20 -6.79 10.05 -17.73
CA LYS A 20 -7.54 11.30 -17.72
C LYS A 20 -9.01 11.16 -18.12
N LYS A 21 -9.38 10.08 -18.85
CA LYS A 21 -10.73 9.95 -19.46
C LYS A 21 -11.75 9.19 -18.61
N ASN A 22 -11.34 8.41 -17.62
CA ASN A 22 -12.23 7.88 -16.58
C ASN A 22 -11.42 7.36 -15.38
N SER A 23 -11.23 8.20 -14.35
CA SER A 23 -10.33 7.95 -13.22
C SER A 23 -10.94 7.06 -12.12
N PHE A 24 -12.20 6.65 -12.27
CA PHE A 24 -12.97 5.91 -11.26
C PHE A 24 -12.21 4.77 -10.59
N TYR A 25 -11.54 3.90 -11.36
CA TYR A 25 -10.79 2.77 -10.79
C TYR A 25 -9.63 3.24 -9.90
N VAL A 26 -8.82 4.17 -10.40
CA VAL A 26 -7.65 4.67 -9.67
C VAL A 26 -8.08 5.47 -8.43
N ASP A 27 -9.13 6.28 -8.55
CA ASP A 27 -9.65 7.06 -7.43
C ASP A 27 -10.27 6.17 -6.35
N THR A 28 -10.90 5.06 -6.74
CA THR A 28 -11.38 4.05 -5.80
C THR A 28 -10.19 3.44 -5.05
N VAL A 29 -9.13 3.01 -5.75
CA VAL A 29 -7.92 2.46 -5.08
C VAL A 29 -7.29 3.48 -4.14
N ARG A 30 -7.22 4.77 -4.53
CA ARG A 30 -6.71 5.85 -3.66
C ARG A 30 -7.57 6.03 -2.42
N ALA A 31 -8.90 6.07 -2.56
CA ALA A 31 -9.81 6.19 -1.44
C ALA A 31 -9.67 5.03 -0.43
N PHE A 32 -9.56 3.79 -0.91
CA PHE A 32 -9.30 2.63 -0.04
C PHE A 32 -7.93 2.70 0.63
N ARG A 33 -6.90 3.20 -0.06
CA ARG A 33 -5.54 3.39 0.51
C ARG A 33 -5.57 4.41 1.62
N ASP A 34 -6.21 5.55 1.39
CA ASP A 34 -6.23 6.66 2.33
C ASP A 34 -7.03 6.30 3.59
N ARG A 35 -8.20 5.67 3.42
CA ARG A 35 -8.97 5.05 4.53
C ARG A 35 -8.13 4.05 5.33
N ARG A 36 -7.33 3.20 4.67
CA ARG A 36 -6.44 2.28 5.37
C ARG A 36 -5.41 3.02 6.21
N TYR A 37 -4.83 4.10 5.69
CA TYR A 37 -3.85 4.90 6.41
C TYR A 37 -4.44 5.61 7.62
N GLU A 38 -5.70 6.04 7.56
CA GLU A 38 -6.44 6.54 8.72
C GLU A 38 -6.51 5.47 9.81
N TYR A 39 -6.99 4.25 9.50
CA TYR A 39 -7.08 3.17 10.48
C TYR A 39 -5.70 2.73 11.01
N LYS A 40 -4.68 2.68 10.16
CA LYS A 40 -3.30 2.38 10.59
C LYS A 40 -2.77 3.48 11.53
N GLY A 41 -3.10 4.74 11.27
CA GLY A 41 -2.76 5.87 12.12
C GLY A 41 -3.43 5.78 13.48
N LEU A 42 -4.75 5.51 13.49
CA LEU A 42 -5.53 5.32 14.71
C LEU A 42 -5.01 4.14 15.53
N HIS A 43 -4.73 2.99 14.91
CA HIS A 43 -4.10 1.85 15.59
C HIS A 43 -2.83 2.28 16.35
N LYS A 44 -1.90 2.94 15.66
CA LYS A 44 -0.65 3.43 16.27
C LYS A 44 -0.88 4.46 17.38
N GLN A 45 -1.91 5.30 17.24
CA GLN A 45 -2.27 6.27 18.27
C GLN A 45 -2.80 5.56 19.53
N TRP A 46 -3.67 4.57 19.36
CA TRP A 46 -4.25 3.83 20.48
C TRP A 46 -3.23 2.92 21.18
N GLU A 47 -2.24 2.36 20.46
CA GLU A 47 -1.08 1.68 21.07
C GLU A 47 -0.30 2.61 22.02
N LYS A 48 -0.09 3.87 21.60
CA LYS A 48 0.55 4.89 22.46
C LYS A 48 -0.33 5.23 23.66
N ASN A 49 -1.63 5.42 23.45
CA ASN A 49 -2.57 5.72 24.53
C ASN A 49 -2.61 4.59 25.57
N LEU A 50 -2.63 3.32 25.13
CA LEU A 50 -2.53 2.17 26.01
C LEU A 50 -1.24 2.21 26.83
N ALA A 51 -0.09 2.45 26.18
CA ALA A 51 1.20 2.57 26.88
C ALA A 51 1.19 3.68 27.94
N THR A 52 0.49 4.79 27.70
CA THR A 52 0.31 5.86 28.70
C THR A 52 -0.66 5.49 29.82
N ALA A 53 -1.78 4.81 29.51
CA ALA A 53 -2.76 4.38 30.50
C ALA A 53 -2.16 3.35 31.48
N VAL A 54 -1.39 2.39 30.96
CA VAL A 54 -0.67 1.40 31.77
C VAL A 54 0.34 2.06 32.70
N LYS A 55 1.05 3.11 32.25
CA LYS A 55 2.00 3.85 33.10
C LYS A 55 1.34 4.62 34.23
N LYS A 56 0.15 5.17 34.00
CA LYS A 56 -0.59 5.95 35.00
C LYS A 56 -1.21 5.10 36.11
N LYS A 57 -1.41 3.79 35.90
CA LYS A 57 -2.11 2.87 36.83
C LYS A 57 -3.51 3.36 37.28
N ASP A 58 -4.14 4.23 36.48
CA ASP A 58 -5.31 5.00 36.91
C ASP A 58 -6.61 4.17 36.94
N ASP A 59 -6.92 3.45 35.84
CA ASP A 59 -8.22 2.76 35.72
C ASP A 59 -8.12 1.49 34.84
N PRO A 60 -8.42 0.30 35.41
CA PRO A 60 -8.51 -0.95 34.65
C PRO A 60 -9.52 -0.90 33.49
N ASN A 61 -10.60 -0.10 33.59
CA ASN A 61 -11.60 0.02 32.54
C ASN A 61 -11.05 0.75 31.31
N GLU A 62 -10.25 1.79 31.52
CA GLU A 62 -9.63 2.54 30.42
C GLU A 62 -8.58 1.73 29.68
N VAL A 63 -7.81 0.90 30.41
CA VAL A 63 -6.87 -0.06 29.80
C VAL A 63 -7.62 -1.08 28.94
N LYS A 64 -8.74 -1.61 29.42
CA LYS A 64 -9.59 -2.53 28.65
C LYS A 64 -10.17 -1.85 27.39
N ARG A 65 -10.63 -0.61 27.51
CA ARG A 65 -11.13 0.19 26.39
C ARG A 65 -10.07 0.41 25.32
N CYS A 66 -8.86 0.80 25.72
CA CYS A 66 -7.73 1.01 24.80
C CYS A 66 -7.39 -0.29 24.04
N ASN A 67 -7.32 -1.43 24.73
CA ASN A 67 -7.07 -2.73 24.10
C ASN A 67 -8.15 -3.08 23.07
N ASN A 68 -9.43 -2.89 23.39
CA ASN A 68 -10.52 -3.13 22.45
C ASN A 68 -10.40 -2.27 21.18
N LEU A 69 -10.05 -1.00 21.34
CA LEU A 69 -9.88 -0.09 20.20
C LEU A 69 -8.70 -0.48 19.32
N ILE A 70 -7.58 -0.91 19.90
CA ILE A 70 -6.44 -1.44 19.15
C ILE A 70 -6.87 -2.62 18.28
N ILE A 71 -7.57 -3.60 18.85
CA ILE A 71 -8.05 -4.79 18.12
C ILE A 71 -8.98 -4.39 16.97
N ILE A 72 -9.90 -3.45 17.21
CA ILE A 72 -10.83 -2.96 16.19
C ILE A 72 -10.06 -2.30 15.03
N TYR A 73 -9.15 -1.37 15.33
CA TYR A 73 -8.41 -0.65 14.29
C TYR A 73 -7.40 -1.53 13.55
N ASP A 74 -6.83 -2.54 14.21
CA ASP A 74 -5.99 -3.52 13.53
C ASP A 74 -6.82 -4.35 12.55
N SER A 75 -7.97 -4.86 13.00
CA SER A 75 -8.89 -5.63 12.16
C SER A 75 -9.33 -4.81 10.94
N LEU A 76 -9.68 -3.53 11.14
CA LEU A 76 -10.06 -2.63 10.05
C LEU A 76 -8.91 -2.36 9.08
N GLN A 77 -7.70 -2.06 9.55
CA GLN A 77 -6.58 -1.79 8.64
C GLN A 77 -6.13 -3.04 7.87
N LEU A 78 -6.22 -4.22 8.48
CA LEU A 78 -5.95 -5.51 7.83
C LEU A 78 -6.99 -5.85 6.78
N ALA A 79 -8.29 -5.66 7.07
CA ALA A 79 -9.36 -5.85 6.09
C ALA A 79 -9.14 -4.97 4.85
N TYR A 80 -8.81 -3.69 5.05
CA TYR A 80 -8.49 -2.80 3.94
C TYR A 80 -7.18 -3.15 3.23
N LYS A 81 -6.19 -3.74 3.92
CA LYS A 81 -4.96 -4.27 3.27
C LYS A 81 -5.31 -5.39 2.30
N CYS A 82 -6.17 -6.32 2.71
CA CYS A 82 -6.60 -7.44 1.88
C CYS A 82 -7.33 -6.94 0.63
N ILE A 83 -8.29 -6.01 0.79
CA ILE A 83 -9.02 -5.40 -0.34
C ILE A 83 -8.06 -4.68 -1.29
N LEU A 84 -7.11 -3.89 -0.76
CA LEU A 84 -6.11 -3.19 -1.57
C LEU A 84 -5.25 -4.14 -2.40
N ASN A 85 -4.78 -5.23 -1.79
CA ASN A 85 -4.02 -6.26 -2.48
C ASN A 85 -4.88 -6.98 -3.54
N SER A 86 -6.18 -7.15 -3.28
CA SER A 86 -7.12 -7.72 -4.24
C SER A 86 -7.33 -6.84 -5.47
N PHE A 87 -7.25 -5.51 -5.39
CA PHE A 87 -7.31 -4.65 -6.59
C PHE A 87 -6.19 -4.98 -7.58
N TYR A 88 -4.99 -5.26 -7.09
CA TYR A 88 -3.89 -5.69 -7.94
C TYR A 88 -4.22 -7.02 -8.64
N GLY A 89 -4.71 -8.02 -7.90
CA GLY A 89 -5.11 -9.31 -8.47
C GLY A 89 -6.30 -9.22 -9.42
N TYR A 90 -7.25 -8.31 -9.17
CA TYR A 90 -8.47 -8.14 -9.95
C TYR A 90 -8.19 -7.70 -11.39
N VAL A 91 -7.23 -6.80 -11.60
CA VAL A 91 -6.81 -6.34 -12.95
C VAL A 91 -6.19 -7.48 -13.76
N ILE A 92 -5.65 -8.49 -13.11
CA ILE A 92 -4.91 -9.59 -13.74
C ILE A 92 -5.81 -10.82 -13.94
N ARG A 93 -6.92 -10.91 -13.21
CA ARG A 93 -7.86 -12.03 -13.29
C ARG A 93 -8.56 -12.06 -14.65
N ARG A 94 -8.51 -13.21 -15.34
CA ARG A 94 -9.27 -13.45 -16.58
C ARG A 94 -10.77 -13.30 -16.31
N GLY A 95 -11.47 -12.59 -17.19
CA GLY A 95 -12.90 -12.30 -17.06
C GLY A 95 -13.26 -11.12 -16.14
N SER A 96 -12.27 -10.39 -15.60
CA SER A 96 -12.56 -9.14 -14.90
C SER A 96 -12.93 -8.04 -15.89
N ARG A 97 -13.85 -7.14 -15.50
CA ARG A 97 -14.28 -6.02 -16.34
C ARG A 97 -13.14 -5.05 -16.66
N TRP A 98 -12.11 -5.05 -15.82
CA TRP A 98 -10.95 -4.16 -15.89
C TRP A 98 -9.66 -4.95 -16.19
N HIS A 99 -9.76 -6.07 -16.91
CA HIS A 99 -8.61 -6.93 -17.19
C HIS A 99 -7.54 -6.23 -18.05
N ARG A 100 -6.30 -6.14 -17.53
CA ARG A 100 -5.13 -5.53 -18.19
C ARG A 100 -3.84 -6.25 -17.77
N MET A 101 -3.34 -7.17 -18.59
CA MET A 101 -2.11 -7.91 -18.28
C MET A 101 -0.85 -7.05 -18.31
N GLU A 102 -0.83 -6.01 -19.14
CA GLU A 102 0.29 -5.06 -19.24
C GLU A 102 0.50 -4.33 -17.92
N MET A 103 -0.57 -4.07 -17.17
CA MET A 103 -0.52 -3.42 -15.86
C MET A 103 0.22 -4.29 -14.83
N ARG A 104 0.11 -5.62 -14.91
CA ARG A 104 0.92 -6.55 -14.09
C ARG A 104 2.41 -6.32 -14.33
N GLY A 105 2.80 -6.31 -15.61
CA GLY A 105 4.21 -6.15 -16.01
C GLY A 105 4.78 -4.85 -15.47
N ILE A 106 4.08 -3.74 -15.68
CA ILE A 106 4.52 -2.41 -15.21
C ILE A 106 4.68 -2.38 -13.70
N VAL A 107 3.69 -2.87 -12.93
CA VAL A 107 3.73 -2.84 -11.47
C VAL A 107 4.85 -3.74 -10.92
N CYS A 108 4.97 -4.98 -11.40
CA CYS A 108 6.03 -5.90 -10.96
C CYS A 108 7.43 -5.38 -11.29
N THR A 109 7.65 -4.91 -12.52
CA THR A 109 8.96 -4.39 -12.92
C THR A 109 9.33 -3.13 -12.15
N THR A 110 8.36 -2.24 -11.90
CA THR A 110 8.58 -1.02 -11.12
C THR A 110 8.91 -1.38 -9.66
N GLY A 111 8.13 -2.27 -9.03
CA GLY A 111 8.37 -2.73 -7.66
C GLY A 111 9.73 -3.42 -7.51
N SER A 112 10.09 -4.32 -8.43
CA SER A 112 11.40 -4.99 -8.44
C SER A 112 12.55 -3.99 -8.59
N THR A 113 12.39 -2.98 -9.46
CA THR A 113 13.41 -1.94 -9.66
C THR A 113 13.63 -1.10 -8.40
N ILE A 114 12.54 -0.75 -7.68
CA ILE A 114 12.63 -0.03 -6.41
C ILE A 114 13.38 -0.87 -5.37
N ILE A 115 13.02 -2.15 -5.20
CA ILE A 115 13.66 -3.03 -4.22
C ILE A 115 15.15 -3.22 -4.52
N LYS A 116 15.52 -3.43 -5.80
CA LYS A 116 16.92 -3.58 -6.21
C LYS A 116 17.75 -2.34 -5.89
N ARG A 117 17.25 -1.14 -6.23
CA ARG A 117 17.94 0.12 -5.92
C ARG A 117 18.08 0.35 -4.42
N THR A 118 17.04 0.06 -3.64
CA THR A 118 17.12 0.15 -2.18
C THR A 118 18.14 -0.83 -1.61
N ARG A 119 18.21 -2.04 -2.16
CA ARG A 119 19.22 -3.03 -1.77
C ARG A 119 20.63 -2.54 -2.05
N GLU A 120 20.90 -2.01 -3.24
CA GLU A 120 22.21 -1.45 -3.61
C GLU A 120 22.65 -0.38 -2.60
N LEU A 121 21.76 0.56 -2.26
CA LEU A 121 22.03 1.60 -1.27
C LEU A 121 22.26 1.05 0.16
N VAL A 122 21.51 0.01 0.55
CA VAL A 122 21.68 -0.62 1.87
C VAL A 122 22.98 -1.41 1.94
N GLU A 123 23.42 -2.03 0.85
CA GLU A 123 24.69 -2.76 0.73
C GLU A 123 25.91 -1.83 0.87
N GLU A 124 25.81 -0.57 0.44
CA GLU A 124 26.86 0.44 0.65
C GLU A 124 27.05 0.79 2.14
N ILE A 125 25.98 0.72 2.94
CA ILE A 125 26.00 1.12 4.36
C ILE A 125 26.21 -0.10 5.27
N GLY A 126 25.80 -1.30 4.87
CA GLY A 126 25.90 -2.50 5.69
C GLY A 126 25.49 -3.79 4.97
N ARG A 127 25.29 -4.89 5.71
CA ARG A 127 24.86 -6.18 5.13
C ARG A 127 23.35 -6.39 5.29
N PRO A 128 22.59 -6.52 4.20
CA PRO A 128 21.17 -6.86 4.29
C PRO A 128 20.96 -8.33 4.69
N LEU A 129 20.01 -8.58 5.60
CA LEU A 129 19.69 -9.93 6.10
C LEU A 129 18.63 -10.64 5.23
N LYS A 130 17.51 -9.98 4.91
CA LYS A 130 16.44 -10.53 4.07
C LYS A 130 15.67 -9.39 3.38
N PHE A 131 15.30 -9.60 2.11
CA PHE A 131 14.40 -8.72 1.36
C PHE A 131 13.22 -9.54 0.82
N ASP A 132 12.02 -9.17 1.26
CA ASP A 132 10.75 -9.67 0.71
C ASP A 132 9.94 -8.50 0.13
N THR A 133 9.01 -8.80 -0.78
CA THR A 133 8.10 -7.83 -1.42
C THR A 133 6.89 -7.50 -0.57
#